data_AF-A0AAD7P1A0-F1
#
_entry.id   AF-A0AAD7P1A0-F1
#
_cell.length_a   1.000
_cell.length_b   1.000
_cell.length_c   1.000
_cell.angle_alpha   90.00
_cell.angle_beta   90.00
_cell.angle_gamma   90.00
#
_symmetry.space_group_name_H-M   'P 1'
#
loop_
_entity.id
_entity.type
_entity.pdbx_description
1 polymer ?
#
loop_
_entity_poly.entity_id
_entity_poly.type
_entity_poly.pdbx_seq_one_letter_code
_entity_poly.pdbx_strand_id
1 'polypeptide(L)' 'MPRSNSDSLDDVSSQASYDSDENFRLAQQEWEESLHQLQQLVSIVVLPFFGKWLGRRWSQWAYARYLRVGLGKSFFWG' A
#
# COMPACT_ATOMS: atom_id res chain seq x y z
N MET A 1 32.16 -20.69 43.99
CA MET A 1 31.96 -20.59 42.53
C MET A 1 30.57 -20.03 42.30
N PRO A 2 30.37 -18.81 41.78
CA PRO A 2 29.03 -18.36 41.44
C PRO A 2 28.71 -18.80 40.00
N ARG A 3 27.65 -19.61 39.87
CA ARG A 3 26.98 -19.96 38.60
C ARG A 3 25.62 -19.28 38.63
N SER A 4 25.47 -18.06 38.10
CA SER A 4 24.15 -17.42 37.96
C SER A 4 24.20 -16.09 37.17
N ASN A 5 24.89 -16.05 36.04
CA ASN A 5 24.84 -14.90 35.11
C ASN A 5 24.19 -15.24 33.76
N SER A 6 23.94 -16.52 33.46
CA SER A 6 23.32 -16.95 32.21
C SER A 6 21.79 -16.93 32.26
N ASP A 7 21.18 -17.21 33.42
CA ASP A 7 19.71 -17.25 33.59
C ASP A 7 19.07 -15.85 33.40
N SER A 8 19.70 -14.81 33.96
CA SER A 8 19.16 -13.44 33.84
C SER A 8 19.34 -12.83 32.44
N LEU A 9 20.31 -13.29 31.64
CA LEU A 9 20.49 -12.82 30.27
C LEU A 9 19.47 -13.46 29.32
N ASP A 10 19.11 -14.72 29.57
CA ASP A 10 18.10 -15.44 28.80
C ASP A 10 16.69 -14.87 29.05
N ASP A 11 16.40 -14.50 30.30
CA ASP A 11 15.13 -13.86 30.68
C ASP A 11 14.99 -12.45 30.05
N VAL A 12 16.06 -11.64 30.08
CA VAL A 12 16.09 -10.32 29.42
C VAL A 12 16.01 -10.44 27.90
N SER A 13 16.70 -11.42 27.30
CA SER A 13 16.63 -11.67 25.85
C SER A 13 15.24 -12.13 25.43
N SER A 14 14.60 -12.98 26.23
CA SER A 14 13.24 -13.45 26.00
C SER A 14 12.25 -12.30 26.14
N GLN A 15 12.33 -11.51 27.21
CA GLN A 15 11.49 -10.32 27.40
C GLN A 15 11.69 -9.28 26.29
N ALA A 16 12.92 -9.02 25.85
CA ALA A 16 13.20 -8.12 24.73
C ALA A 16 12.67 -8.66 23.38
N SER A 17 12.70 -9.97 23.17
CA SER A 17 12.10 -10.62 21.99
C SER A 17 10.57 -10.52 22.01
N TYR A 18 9.93 -10.78 23.16
CA TYR A 18 8.48 -10.66 23.31
C TYR A 18 8.01 -9.21 23.16
N ASP A 19 8.74 -8.25 23.73
CA ASP A 19 8.49 -6.81 23.58
C ASP A 19 8.69 -6.36 22.12
N SER A 20 9.72 -6.86 21.43
CA SER A 20 9.93 -6.56 20.00
C SER A 20 8.80 -7.06 19.11
N ASP A 21 8.28 -8.27 19.36
CA ASP A 21 7.17 -8.83 18.60
C ASP A 21 5.85 -8.10 18.89
N GLU A 22 5.60 -7.72 20.15
CA GLU A 22 4.45 -6.90 20.54
C GLU A 22 4.50 -5.51 19.89
N ASN A 23 5.64 -4.83 19.95
CA ASN A 23 5.86 -3.53 19.32
C ASN A 23 5.70 -3.59 17.80
N PHE A 24 6.14 -4.67 17.15
CA PHE A 24 5.92 -4.88 15.71
C PHE A 24 4.43 -5.01 15.38
N ARG A 25 3.66 -5.73 16.21
CA ARG A 25 2.22 -5.88 16.02
C ARG A 25 1.46 -4.57 16.25
N LEU A 26 1.85 -3.78 17.24
CA LEU A 26 1.29 -2.44 17.47
C LEU A 26 1.59 -1.49 16.31
N ALA A 27 2.84 -1.47 15.84
CA ALA A 27 3.23 -0.65 14.68
C ALA A 27 2.48 -1.05 13.39
N GLN A 28 2.22 -2.35 13.19
CA GLN A 28 1.43 -2.85 12.07
C GLN A 28 -0.03 -2.39 12.16
N GLN A 29 -0.62 -2.41 13.37
CA GLN A 29 -1.98 -1.94 13.59
C GLN A 29 -2.10 -0.43 13.33
N GLU A 30 -1.16 0.37 13.84
CA GLU A 30 -1.10 1.81 13.58
C GLU A 30 -0.91 2.12 12.08
N TRP A 31 -0.11 1.31 11.39
CA TRP A 31 0.09 1.43 9.95
C TRP A 31 -1.21 1.16 9.18
N GLU A 32 -1.97 0.13 9.53
CA GLU A 32 -3.26 -0.18 8.91
C GLU A 32 -4.29 0.94 9.13
N GLU A 33 -4.35 1.51 10.33
CA GLU A 33 -5.20 2.67 10.63
C GLU A 33 -4.81 3.89 9.79
N SER A 34 -3.50 4.16 9.67
CA SER A 34 -2.98 5.27 8.85
C SER A 34 -3.26 5.07 7.35
N LEU A 35 -3.22 3.82 6.85
CA LEU A 35 -3.54 3.51 5.46
C LEU A 35 -5.01 3.71 5.13
N HIS A 36 -5.91 3.31 6.03
CA HIS A 36 -7.34 3.51 5.81
C HIS A 36 -7.69 5.00 5.69
N GLN A 37 -7.03 5.84 6.49
CA GLN A 37 -7.18 7.30 6.41
C GLN A 37 -6.60 7.86 5.10
N LEU A 38 -5.42 7.39 4.69
CA LEU A 38 -4.83 7.77 3.41
C LEU A 38 -5.73 7.38 2.23
N GLN A 39 -6.42 6.24 2.28
CA GLN A 39 -7.34 5.83 1.23
C GLN A 39 -8.49 6.83 1.03
N GLN A 40 -9.02 7.42 2.10
CA GLN A 40 -10.07 8.44 2.01
C GLN A 40 -9.54 9.72 1.35
N LEU A 41 -8.35 10.18 1.75
CA LEU A 41 -7.70 11.35 1.14
C LEU A 41 -7.33 11.11 -0.32
N VAL A 42 -6.79 9.93 -0.61
CA VAL A 42 -6.51 9.46 -1.98
C VAL A 42 -7.78 9.50 -2.79
N SER A 43 -8.92 9.02 -2.29
CA SER A 43 -10.17 9.08 -3.06
C SER A 43 -10.59 10.51 -3.42
N ILE A 44 -10.47 11.46 -2.48
CA ILE A 44 -10.83 12.86 -2.69
C ILE A 44 -9.86 13.61 -3.59
N VAL A 45 -8.58 13.25 -3.61
CA VAL A 45 -7.56 13.95 -4.42
C VAL A 45 -7.34 13.24 -5.75
N VAL A 46 -7.17 11.93 -5.73
CA VAL A 46 -6.85 11.10 -6.89
C VAL A 46 -8.04 11.00 -7.84
N LEU A 47 -9.28 10.79 -7.39
CA LEU A 47 -10.43 10.73 -8.30
C LEU A 47 -10.58 12.01 -9.15
N PRO A 48 -10.60 13.24 -8.59
CA PRO A 48 -10.75 14.43 -9.43
C PRO A 48 -9.51 14.69 -10.30
N PHE A 49 -8.29 14.41 -9.82
CA PHE A 49 -7.09 14.60 -10.63
C PHE A 49 -6.99 13.60 -11.77
N PHE A 50 -7.13 12.30 -11.48
CA PHE A 50 -7.13 11.25 -12.51
C PHE A 50 -8.32 11.42 -13.45
N GLY A 51 -9.51 11.76 -12.95
CA GLY A 51 -10.68 12.01 -13.80
C GLY A 51 -10.44 13.13 -14.81
N LYS A 52 -9.86 14.25 -14.39
CA LYS A 52 -9.53 15.38 -15.28
C LYS A 52 -8.40 15.04 -16.26
N TRP A 53 -7.41 14.26 -15.81
CA TRP A 53 -6.27 13.86 -16.63
C TRP A 53 -6.65 12.81 -17.67
N LEU A 54 -7.38 11.75 -17.29
CA LEU A 54 -7.96 10.78 -18.22
C LEU A 54 -8.92 11.50 -19.18
N GLY A 55 -9.87 12.30 -18.70
CA GLY A 55 -10.86 12.94 -19.58
C GLY A 55 -10.25 13.72 -20.76
N ARG A 56 -9.20 14.52 -20.53
CA ARG A 56 -8.56 15.30 -21.61
C ARG A 56 -7.59 14.50 -22.46
N ARG A 57 -6.72 13.68 -21.84
CA ARG A 57 -5.67 12.96 -22.59
C ARG A 57 -6.16 11.65 -23.20
N TRP A 58 -7.03 10.91 -22.51
CA TRP A 58 -7.62 9.70 -23.05
C TRP A 58 -8.66 9.97 -24.13
N SER A 59 -9.41 11.06 -24.09
CA SER A 59 -10.40 11.34 -25.15
C SER A 59 -9.76 11.39 -26.53
N GLN A 60 -8.64 12.12 -26.65
CA GLN A 60 -7.89 12.22 -27.91
C GLN A 60 -7.24 10.89 -28.30
N TRP A 61 -6.64 10.17 -27.33
CA TRP A 61 -6.01 8.88 -27.60
C TRP A 61 -7.02 7.80 -27.99
N ALA A 62 -8.14 7.70 -27.27
CA ALA A 62 -9.20 6.74 -27.52
C ALA A 62 -9.89 7.02 -28.85
N TYR A 63 -10.14 8.30 -29.19
CA TYR A 63 -10.69 8.69 -30.49
C TYR A 63 -9.72 8.39 -31.64
N ALA A 64 -8.44 8.73 -31.49
CA ALA A 64 -7.42 8.41 -32.50
C ALA A 64 -7.24 6.89 -32.67
N ARG A 65 -7.32 6.12 -31.59
CA ARG A 65 -7.26 4.66 -31.63
C ARG A 65 -8.53 4.04 -32.22
N TYR A 66 -9.68 4.61 -31.91
CA TYR A 66 -10.97 4.22 -32.50
C TYR A 66 -10.96 4.43 -34.02
N LEU A 67 -10.48 5.58 -34.50
CA LEU A 67 -10.34 5.83 -35.94
C LEU A 67 -9.33 4.90 -36.61
N ARG A 68 -8.26 4.50 -35.90
CA ARG A 68 -7.23 3.60 -36.46
C ARG A 68 -7.63 2.12 -36.49
N VAL A 69 -8.36 1.64 -35.49
CA VAL A 69 -8.57 0.19 -35.25
C VAL A 69 -10.03 -0.24 -35.40
N GLY A 70 -10.99 0.70 -35.35
CA GLY A 70 -12.42 0.44 -35.37
C GLY A 70 -12.97 -0.14 -34.05
N LEU A 71 -14.29 -0.25 -33.91
CA LEU A 71 -15.01 -0.86 -32.76
C LEU A 71 -14.94 -2.41 -32.78
N GLY A 72 -13.78 -2.98 -33.12
CA GLY A 72 -13.56 -4.41 -33.27
C GLY A 72 -12.76 -5.04 -32.12
N LYS A 73 -12.63 -6.37 -32.10
CA LYS A 73 -11.83 -7.11 -31.11
C LYS A 73 -10.36 -6.65 -31.04
N SER A 74 -9.83 -6.13 -32.15
CA SER A 74 -8.50 -5.49 -32.26
C SER A 74 -8.35 -4.22 -31.39
N PHE A 75 -9.45 -3.56 -31.03
CA PHE A 75 -9.41 -2.37 -30.17
C PHE A 75 -9.01 -2.72 -28.73
N PHE A 76 -9.54 -3.82 -28.19
CA PHE A 76 -9.36 -4.23 -26.80
C PHE A 76 -8.18 -5.17 -26.58
N TRP A 77 -7.82 -5.98 -27.58
CA TRP A 77 -6.79 -7.01 -27.43
C TRP A 77 -5.47 -6.69 -28.17
N GLY A 78 -5.44 -5.68 -29.04
CA GLY A 78 -4.30 -5.42 -29.92
C GLY A 78 -4.28 -6.40 -31.07
#